data_AF-A0A7S1X714-F1
#
_entry.id   AF-A0A7S1X714-F1
#
_cell.length_a   1.000
_cell.length_b   1.000
_cell.length_c   1.000
_cell.angle_alpha   90.00
_cell.angle_beta   90.00
_cell.angle_gamma   90.00
#
_symmetry.space_group_name_H-M   'P 1'
#
loop_
_entity.id
_entity.type
_entity.pdbx_description
1 polymer ?
#
loop_
_entity_poly.entity_id
_entity_poly.type
_entity_poly.pdbx_seq_one_letter_code
_entity_poly.pdbx_strand_id
1 'polypeptide(L)'
;YRMYTIYQLKKLKVLDGAGIEAGEQSLAKNKYAGRLTIETLESKVGHRTFDRLRELDINGLRIRDVANCFQLPDFSGLQEINLDNNLMSEVQGLAHLPHLSVLRL
;
A
#
# COMPACT_ATOMS: atom_id res chain seq x y z
N TYR A 1 4.21 12.46 -11.15
CA TYR A 1 3.25 13.11 -10.25
C TYR A 1 1.81 13.02 -10.78
N ARG A 2 1.52 13.41 -12.04
CA ARG A 2 0.15 13.37 -12.62
C ARG A 2 -0.68 12.12 -12.32
N MET A 3 -0.23 10.93 -12.71
CA MET A 3 -0.98 9.67 -12.48
C MET A 3 -1.24 9.40 -10.99
N TYR A 4 -0.27 9.75 -10.15
CA TYR A 4 -0.39 9.62 -8.70
C TYR A 4 -1.42 10.61 -8.13
N THR A 5 -1.39 11.87 -8.59
CA THR A 5 -2.38 12.90 -8.23
C THR A 5 -3.78 12.52 -8.68
N ILE A 6 -3.94 12.00 -9.90
CA ILE A 6 -5.21 11.49 -10.44
C ILE A 6 -5.74 10.34 -9.56
N TYR A 7 -4.86 9.44 -9.11
CA TYR A 7 -5.25 8.32 -8.24
C TYR A 7 -5.69 8.79 -6.85
N GLN A 8 -4.92 9.67 -6.21
CA GLN A 8 -5.22 10.20 -4.87
C GLN A 8 -6.52 11.04 -4.87
N LEU A 9 -6.70 11.88 -5.90
CA LEU A 9 -7.82 12.81 -5.99
C LEU A 9 -8.92 12.29 -6.92
N LYS A 10 -9.72 11.34 -6.43
CA LYS A 10 -10.80 10.67 -7.20
C LYS A 10 -11.86 11.59 -7.79
N LYS A 11 -11.98 12.84 -7.31
CA LYS A 11 -12.95 13.85 -7.78
C LYS A 11 -12.32 14.89 -8.73
N LEU A 12 -11.03 14.77 -9.03
CA LEU A 12 -10.31 15.72 -9.87
C LEU A 12 -10.72 15.55 -11.34
N LYS A 13 -11.09 16.66 -11.99
CA LYS A 13 -11.52 16.68 -13.42
C LYS A 13 -10.48 17.29 -14.35
N VAL A 14 -9.65 18.20 -13.84
CA VAL A 14 -8.61 18.92 -14.58
C VAL A 14 -7.37 18.96 -13.69
N LEU A 15 -6.21 18.70 -14.28
CA LEU A 15 -4.90 18.83 -13.63
C LEU A 15 -3.96 19.56 -14.60
N ASP A 16 -3.31 20.62 -14.13
CA ASP A 16 -2.38 21.47 -14.89
C ASP A 16 -2.98 22.06 -16.18
N GLY A 17 -4.27 22.40 -16.17
CA GLY A 17 -4.99 22.92 -17.34
C GLY A 17 -5.39 21.85 -18.37
N ALA A 18 -4.99 20.59 -18.17
CA ALA A 18 -5.41 19.46 -19.01
C ALA A 18 -6.55 18.67 -18.32
N GLY A 19 -7.60 18.36 -19.09
CA GLY A 19 -8.67 17.47 -18.64
C GLY A 19 -8.13 16.08 -18.29
N ILE A 20 -8.75 15.42 -17.32
CA ILE A 20 -8.42 14.04 -16.95
C ILE A 20 -9.37 13.10 -17.69
N GLU A 21 -8.82 12.28 -18.57
CA GLU A 21 -9.60 11.31 -19.32
C GLU A 21 -9.91 10.04 -18.51
N ALA A 22 -10.99 9.34 -18.85
CA ALA A 22 -11.35 8.07 -18.21
C ALA A 22 -10.27 6.98 -18.38
N GLY A 23 -9.52 7.03 -19.50
CA GLY A 23 -8.37 6.18 -19.73
C GLY A 23 -7.26 6.44 -18.71
N GLU A 24 -6.90 7.71 -18.48
CA GLU A 24 -5.91 8.09 -17.46
C GLU A 24 -6.32 7.66 -16.05
N GLN A 25 -7.60 7.83 -15.70
CA GLN A 25 -8.12 7.35 -14.39
C GLN A 25 -7.99 5.83 -14.25
N SER A 26 -8.30 5.09 -15.31
CA SER A 26 -8.19 3.63 -15.33
C SER A 26 -6.74 3.18 -15.22
N LEU A 27 -5.82 3.85 -15.93
CA LEU A 27 -4.39 3.60 -15.85
C LEU A 27 -3.82 3.91 -14.46
N ALA A 28 -4.18 5.05 -13.89
CA ALA A 28 -3.79 5.43 -12.54
C ALA A 28 -4.31 4.41 -11.51
N LYS A 29 -5.59 4.01 -11.63
CA LYS A 29 -6.18 2.96 -10.79
C LYS A 29 -5.46 1.62 -10.96
N ASN A 30 -5.17 1.17 -12.17
CA ASN A 30 -4.42 -0.08 -12.37
C ASN A 30 -3.00 0.00 -11.81
N LYS A 31 -2.35 1.17 -11.89
CA LYS A 31 -0.99 1.36 -11.42
C LYS A 31 -0.87 1.36 -9.90
N TYR A 32 -1.82 2.00 -9.20
CA TYR A 32 -1.73 2.24 -7.76
C TYR A 32 -2.78 1.49 -6.91
N ALA A 33 -3.91 1.07 -7.47
CA ALA A 33 -4.96 0.42 -6.69
C ALA A 33 -4.57 -0.98 -6.28
N GLY A 34 -4.71 -1.24 -4.98
CA GLY A 34 -4.36 -2.51 -4.36
C GLY A 34 -2.84 -2.72 -4.20
N ARG A 35 -2.00 -1.72 -4.44
CA ARG A 35 -0.61 -1.79 -3.99
C ARG A 35 -0.51 -1.20 -2.60
N LEU A 36 0.13 -1.93 -1.68
CA LEU A 36 0.50 -1.35 -0.39
C LEU A 36 1.64 -0.36 -0.63
N THR A 37 1.41 0.90 -0.28
CA THR A 37 2.40 1.98 -0.36
C THR A 37 2.77 2.45 1.04
N ILE A 38 3.98 3.00 1.19
CA ILE A 38 4.45 3.60 2.44
C ILE A 38 3.47 4.65 2.96
N GLU A 39 2.89 5.45 2.07
CA GLU A 39 1.91 6.48 2.46
C GLU A 39 0.61 5.88 3.00
N THR A 40 0.19 4.72 2.50
CA THR A 40 -0.98 4.00 3.04
C THR A 40 -0.67 3.48 4.45
N LEU A 41 0.55 2.97 4.65
CA LEU A 41 1.02 2.57 5.97
C LEU A 41 1.17 3.76 6.92
N GLU A 42 1.78 4.85 6.47
CA GLU A 42 1.94 6.07 7.25
C GLU A 42 0.58 6.65 7.64
N SER A 43 -0.40 6.64 6.72
CA SER A 43 -1.76 7.06 7.05
C SER A 43 -2.46 6.13 8.04
N LYS A 44 -2.10 4.84 8.08
CA LYS A 44 -2.71 3.84 8.98
C LYS A 44 -2.05 3.81 10.35
N VAL A 45 -0.74 3.91 10.40
CA VAL A 45 0.10 3.88 11.60
C VAL A 45 0.22 5.28 12.23
N GLY A 46 0.09 6.34 11.42
CA GLY A 46 0.18 7.74 11.83
C GLY A 46 1.59 8.32 11.87
N HIS A 47 2.62 7.52 11.56
CA HIS A 47 4.01 7.96 11.51
C HIS A 47 4.81 7.17 10.48
N ARG A 48 5.95 7.74 10.06
CA ARG A 48 6.83 7.16 9.03
C ARG A 48 7.95 6.27 9.59
N THR A 49 8.07 6.14 10.91
CA THR A 49 9.10 5.32 11.57
C THR A 49 8.57 3.91 11.86
N PHE A 50 8.95 2.93 11.05
CA PHE A 50 8.47 1.55 11.20
C PHE A 50 9.41 0.65 12.03
N ASP A 51 10.58 1.15 12.45
CA ASP A 51 11.63 0.36 13.10
C ASP A 51 11.18 -0.37 14.37
N ARG A 52 10.17 0.17 15.06
CA ARG A 52 9.60 -0.39 16.29
C ARG A 52 8.20 -0.98 16.10
N LEU A 53 7.69 -0.98 14.87
CA LEU A 53 6.36 -1.50 14.57
C LEU A 53 6.42 -3.03 14.69
N ARG A 54 5.76 -3.58 15.71
CA ARG A 54 5.67 -5.03 15.93
C ARG A 54 4.42 -5.63 15.33
N GLU A 55 3.33 -4.89 15.34
CA GLU A 55 2.02 -5.33 14.89
C GLU A 55 1.52 -4.35 13.83
N LEU A 56 1.08 -4.88 12.69
CA LEU A 56 0.52 -4.10 11.60
C LEU A 56 -0.84 -4.64 11.20
N ASP A 57 -1.88 -3.86 11.45
CA ASP A 57 -3.24 -4.16 11.00
C ASP A 57 -3.60 -3.37 9.74
N ILE A 58 -3.67 -4.07 8.61
CA ILE A 58 -4.00 -3.56 7.28
C ILE A 58 -5.18 -4.32 6.67
N ASN A 59 -6.13 -4.72 7.51
CA ASN A 59 -7.32 -5.43 7.08
C ASN A 59 -8.25 -4.58 6.18
N GLY A 60 -8.95 -5.22 5.23
CA GLY A 60 -10.01 -4.57 4.45
C GLY A 60 -9.58 -3.46 3.49
N LEU A 61 -8.27 -3.31 3.23
CA LEU A 61 -7.71 -2.25 2.39
C LEU A 61 -7.72 -2.56 0.89
N ARG A 62 -8.28 -3.71 0.48
CA ARG A 62 -8.29 -4.21 -0.91
C ARG A 62 -6.89 -4.29 -1.51
N ILE A 63 -5.90 -4.59 -0.67
CA ILE A 63 -4.52 -4.78 -1.09
C ILE A 63 -4.45 -6.07 -1.91
N ARG A 64 -3.75 -6.01 -3.05
CA ARG A 64 -3.44 -7.09 -3.98
C ARG A 64 -1.95 -7.42 -4.01
N ASP A 65 -1.10 -6.41 -3.76
CA ASP A 65 0.35 -6.50 -3.89
C ASP A 65 1.04 -5.75 -2.74
N VAL A 66 1.92 -6.46 -2.03
CA VAL A 66 2.77 -5.94 -0.94
C VAL A 66 4.26 -6.04 -1.25
N ALA A 67 4.64 -6.48 -2.46
CA ALA A 67 6.01 -6.86 -2.82
C ALA A 67 7.05 -5.77 -2.54
N ASN A 68 6.73 -4.52 -2.85
CA ASN A 68 7.68 -3.41 -2.76
C ASN A 68 7.69 -2.71 -1.40
N CYS A 69 6.70 -2.97 -0.53
CA CYS A 69 6.55 -2.20 0.69
C CYS A 69 7.49 -2.70 1.79
N PHE A 70 7.63 -4.02 1.92
CA PHE A 70 8.40 -4.67 3.00
C PHE A 70 9.86 -4.96 2.62
N GLN A 71 10.33 -4.51 1.44
CA GLN A 71 11.74 -4.60 1.04
C GLN A 71 12.64 -3.60 1.79
N LEU A 72 12.05 -2.64 2.49
CA LEU A 72 12.78 -1.62 3.24
C LEU A 72 13.21 -2.18 4.61
N PRO A 73 14.41 -1.84 5.10
CA PRO A 73 14.94 -2.33 6.38
C PRO A 73 14.11 -1.89 7.60
N ASP A 74 13.27 -0.86 7.43
CA ASP A 74 12.41 -0.26 8.45
C ASP A 74 11.42 -1.25 9.07
N PHE A 75 11.09 -2.37 8.40
CA PHE A 75 10.14 -3.37 8.89
C PHE A 75 10.79 -4.56 9.63
N SER A 76 12.07 -4.47 9.97
CA SER A 76 12.78 -5.54 10.68
C SER A 76 12.11 -5.93 12.00
N GLY A 77 11.54 -4.98 12.74
CA GLY A 77 10.86 -5.25 14.03
C GLY A 77 9.48 -5.91 13.94
N LEU A 78 8.95 -6.12 12.72
CA LEU A 78 7.57 -6.54 12.49
C LEU A 78 7.39 -8.04 12.76
N GLN A 79 6.47 -8.37 13.66
CA GLN A 79 6.21 -9.72 14.16
C GLN A 79 4.82 -10.22 13.76
N GLU A 80 3.84 -9.33 13.75
CA GLU A 80 2.46 -9.68 13.43
C GLU A 80 1.92 -8.81 12.29
N ILE A 81 1.34 -9.44 11.28
CA ILE A 81 0.65 -8.75 10.19
C ILE A 81 -0.75 -9.31 10.04
N ASN A 82 -1.73 -8.42 10.09
CA ASN A 82 -3.10 -8.70 9.73
C ASN A 82 -3.44 -8.14 8.34
N LEU A 83 -3.68 -9.05 7.41
CA LEU A 83 -4.09 -8.78 6.02
C LEU A 83 -5.49 -9.32 5.71
N ASP A 84 -6.30 -9.65 6.73
CA ASP A 84 -7.67 -10.15 6.55
C ASP A 84 -8.51 -9.23 5.63
N ASN A 85 -9.43 -9.83 4.87
CA ASN A 85 -10.34 -9.11 3.96
C ASN A 85 -9.62 -8.27 2.88
N ASN A 86 -8.40 -8.65 2.50
CA ASN A 86 -7.72 -8.10 1.33
C ASN A 86 -7.97 -8.97 0.08
N LEU A 87 -7.37 -8.56 -1.04
CA LEU A 87 -7.49 -9.20 -2.34
C LEU A 87 -6.14 -9.77 -2.79
N MET A 88 -5.26 -10.06 -1.84
CA MET A 88 -3.91 -10.55 -2.13
C MET A 88 -3.97 -12.02 -2.54
N SER A 89 -3.28 -12.32 -3.64
CA SER A 89 -3.08 -13.68 -4.11
C SER A 89 -1.67 -14.20 -3.80
N GLU A 90 -0.74 -13.28 -3.53
CA GLU A 90 0.69 -13.55 -3.42
C GLU A 90 1.27 -12.94 -2.14
N VAL A 91 2.12 -13.73 -1.46
CA VAL A 91 2.78 -13.35 -0.20
C VAL A 91 4.28 -13.13 -0.37
N GLN A 92 4.81 -13.14 -1.60
CA GLN A 92 6.25 -12.99 -1.87
C GLN A 92 6.85 -11.71 -1.26
N GLY A 93 6.05 -10.64 -1.15
CA GLY A 93 6.50 -9.41 -0.49
C GLY A 93 6.85 -9.55 0.99
N LEU A 94 6.31 -10.56 1.68
CA LEU A 94 6.54 -10.80 3.11
C LEU A 94 7.84 -11.58 3.39
N ALA A 95 8.48 -12.14 2.35
CA ALA A 95 9.68 -12.96 2.50
C ALA A 95 10.89 -12.19 3.09
N HIS A 96 10.85 -10.86 3.06
CA HIS A 96 11.92 -9.98 3.56
C HIS A 96 11.75 -9.60 5.03
N LEU A 97 10.78 -10.18 5.74
CA LEU A 97 10.51 -9.90 7.15
C LEU A 97 11.12 -10.97 8.06
N PRO A 98 12.29 -10.73 8.68
CA PRO A 98 13.04 -11.75 9.40
C PRO A 98 12.39 -12.19 10.72
N HIS A 99 11.53 -11.35 11.30
CA HIS A 99 10.94 -11.55 12.62
C HIS A 99 9.43 -11.83 12.59
N LEU A 100 8.84 -12.02 11.40
CA LEU A 100 7.42 -12.30 11.26
C LEU A 100 7.06 -13.67 11.86
N SER A 101 6.21 -13.67 12.88
CA SER A 101 5.74 -14.86 13.59
C SER A 101 4.25 -15.12 13.37
N VAL A 102 3.45 -14.08 13.18
CA VAL A 102 2.00 -14.17 12.99
C VAL A 102 1.59 -13.50 11.69
N LEU A 103 0.92 -14.25 10.82
CA LEU A 103 0.34 -13.75 9.58
C LEU A 103 -1.13 -14.15 9.49
N ARG A 104 -2.02 -13.17 9.34
CA ARG A 104 -3.45 -13.37 9.05
C ARG A 104 -3.76 -12.89 7.64
N LEU A 105 -4.49 -13.66 6.84
CA LEU A 105 -4.79 -13.43 5.42
C LEU A 105 -6.27 -13.63 5.14
#